data_AF-A0A920TFL4-F1
#
_entry.id   AF-A0A920TFL4-F1
#
_cell.length_a   1.000
_cell.length_b   1.000
_cell.length_c   1.000
_cell.angle_alpha   90.00
_cell.angle_beta   90.00
_cell.angle_gamma   90.00
#
_symmetry.space_group_name_H-M   'P 1'
#
loop_
_entity.id
_entity.type
_entity.pdbx_description
1 polymer ?
#
loop_
_entity_poly.entity_id
_entity_poly.type
_entity_poly.pdbx_seq_one_letter_code
_entity_poly.pdbx_strand_id
1 'polypeptide(L)'
;MNEKVFSYTTISKSLATTKFGHPLYYCNTTSSTNNDAKTHALNGDPEGTLIVANEQTAGRGRFNRRWFTPKGSGLAVALYLDLNCQILRLAKFQCLGV
;
A
#
# COMPACT_ATOMS: atom_id res chain seq x y z
N MET A 1 -16.86 -20.04 15.38
CA MET A 1 -15.98 -18.86 15.30
C MET A 1 -15.90 -18.47 13.83
N ASN A 2 -16.56 -17.40 13.41
CA ASN A 2 -16.46 -16.94 12.02
C ASN A 2 -15.07 -16.34 11.82
N GLU A 3 -14.19 -17.06 11.14
CA GLU A 3 -12.96 -16.48 10.63
C GLU A 3 -13.36 -15.29 9.75
N LYS A 4 -13.01 -14.07 10.17
CA LYS A 4 -13.11 -12.89 9.32
C LYS A 4 -12.03 -13.03 8.25
N VAL A 5 -12.34 -13.76 7.19
CA VAL A 5 -11.46 -13.92 6.04
C VAL A 5 -11.59 -12.66 5.19
N PHE A 6 -10.57 -11.80 5.23
CA PHE A 6 -10.45 -10.71 4.28
C PHE A 6 -10.04 -11.28 2.93
N SER A 7 -10.71 -10.87 1.86
CA SER A 7 -10.47 -11.34 0.50
C SER A 7 -10.22 -10.15 -0.44
N TYR A 8 -9.50 -10.42 -1.53
CA TYR A 8 -9.25 -9.42 -2.58
C TYR A 8 -10.55 -8.76 -3.06
N THR A 9 -11.61 -9.54 -3.28
CA THR A 9 -12.88 -9.03 -3.83
C THR A 9 -13.57 -8.08 -2.87
N THR A 10 -13.61 -8.41 -1.58
CA THR A 10 -14.19 -7.54 -0.55
C THR A 10 -13.40 -6.24 -0.44
N ILE A 11 -12.07 -6.32 -0.39
CA ILE A 11 -11.20 -5.14 -0.26
C ILE A 11 -11.30 -4.26 -1.51
N SER A 12 -11.18 -4.85 -2.70
CA SER A 12 -11.29 -4.15 -3.99
C SER A 12 -12.63 -3.43 -4.11
N LYS A 13 -13.75 -4.09 -3.74
CA LYS A 13 -15.08 -3.48 -3.76
C LYS A 13 -15.19 -2.30 -2.78
N SER A 14 -14.62 -2.41 -1.58
CA SER A 14 -14.61 -1.32 -0.60
C SER A 14 -13.75 -0.12 -1.03
N LEU A 15 -12.71 -0.34 -1.84
CA LEU A 15 -11.80 0.71 -2.30
C LEU A 15 -12.20 1.34 -3.64
N ALA A 16 -13.23 0.81 -4.32
CA ALA A 16 -13.64 1.22 -5.66
C ALA A 16 -13.93 2.72 -5.80
N THR A 17 -14.42 3.39 -4.75
CA THR A 17 -14.73 4.83 -4.74
C THR A 17 -13.60 5.71 -4.25
N THR A 18 -12.49 5.12 -3.81
CA THR A 18 -11.35 5.84 -3.24
C THR A 18 -10.28 6.12 -4.30
N LYS A 19 -9.44 7.13 -4.06
CA LYS A 19 -8.28 7.44 -4.91
C LYS A 19 -7.10 6.48 -4.71
N PHE A 20 -7.18 5.58 -3.74
CA PHE A 20 -6.11 4.67 -3.34
C PHE A 20 -6.53 3.22 -3.58
N GLY A 21 -5.55 2.32 -3.61
CA GLY A 21 -5.81 0.90 -3.91
C GLY A 21 -6.00 0.62 -5.40
N HIS A 22 -5.46 1.48 -6.26
CA HIS A 22 -5.48 1.32 -7.71
C HIS A 22 -4.07 1.57 -8.25
N PRO A 23 -3.19 0.56 -8.30
CA PRO A 23 -3.46 -0.88 -8.12
C PRO A 23 -3.56 -1.36 -6.66
N LEU A 24 -4.26 -2.48 -6.47
CA LEU A 24 -4.35 -3.25 -5.22
C LEU A 24 -3.63 -4.58 -5.38
N TYR A 25 -2.61 -4.81 -4.56
CA TYR A 25 -1.93 -6.10 -4.43
C TYR A 25 -2.38 -6.77 -3.13
N TYR A 26 -2.97 -7.95 -3.25
CA TYR A 26 -3.42 -8.74 -2.11
C TYR A 26 -2.64 -10.06 -2.04
N CYS A 27 -2.10 -10.36 -0.87
CA CYS A 27 -1.36 -11.59 -0.59
C CYS A 27 -1.96 -12.30 0.63
N ASN A 28 -2.01 -13.64 0.62
CA ASN A 28 -2.40 -14.36 1.83
C ASN A 28 -1.33 -14.26 2.92
N THR A 29 -0.05 -14.38 2.54
CA THR A 29 1.09 -14.29 3.46
C THR A 29 2.20 -13.49 2.76
N THR A 30 2.85 -12.61 3.50
CA THR A 30 4.08 -11.91 3.06
C THR A 30 5.11 -11.86 4.19
N SER A 31 6.37 -11.60 3.81
CA SER A 31 7.41 -11.25 4.78
C SER A 31 7.15 -9.87 5.38
N SER A 32 6.94 -8.84 4.56
CA SER A 32 6.55 -7.50 5.01
C SER A 32 5.86 -6.68 3.92
N THR A 33 4.66 -6.19 4.21
CA THR A 33 3.89 -5.34 3.28
C THR A 33 4.64 -4.05 2.92
N ASN A 34 5.42 -3.49 3.85
CA ASN A 34 6.25 -2.31 3.57
C ASN A 34 7.40 -2.61 2.61
N ASN A 35 7.98 -3.81 2.67
CA ASN A 35 9.03 -4.20 1.71
C ASN A 35 8.43 -4.38 0.33
N ASP A 36 7.29 -5.04 0.24
CA ASP A 36 6.56 -5.24 -1.01
C ASP A 36 6.19 -3.88 -1.62
N ALA A 37 5.63 -2.97 -0.81
CA ALA A 37 5.30 -1.62 -1.25
C ALA A 37 6.51 -0.86 -1.79
N LYS A 38 7.68 -1.01 -1.15
CA LYS A 38 8.93 -0.41 -1.63
C LYS A 38 9.38 -1.02 -2.96
N THR A 39 9.26 -2.33 -3.13
CA THR A 39 9.58 -3.03 -4.39
C THR A 39 8.68 -2.56 -5.52
N HIS A 40 7.36 -2.48 -5.28
CA HIS A 40 6.39 -1.99 -6.25
C HIS A 40 6.66 -0.54 -6.66
N ALA A 41 6.95 0.34 -5.69
CA ALA A 41 7.34 1.72 -5.98
C ALA A 41 8.61 1.80 -6.85
N LEU A 42 9.63 0.98 -6.56
CA LEU A 42 10.86 0.93 -7.36
C LEU A 42 10.64 0.37 -8.77
N ASN A 43 9.64 -0.49 -8.95
CA ASN A 43 9.24 -1.03 -10.25
C ASN A 43 8.39 -0.06 -11.08
N GLY A 44 8.07 1.12 -10.55
CA GLY A 44 7.35 2.19 -11.25
C GLY A 44 5.84 2.16 -11.06
N ASP A 45 5.33 1.44 -10.07
CA ASP A 45 3.90 1.50 -9.75
C ASP A 45 3.50 2.92 -9.31
N PRO A 46 2.26 3.36 -9.64
CA PRO A 46 1.84 4.73 -9.39
C PRO A 46 1.60 5.01 -7.90
N GLU A 47 1.59 6.31 -7.56
CA GLU A 47 1.08 6.77 -6.27
C GLU A 47 -0.31 6.19 -5.98
N GLY A 48 -0.55 5.81 -4.73
CA GLY A 48 -1.82 5.23 -4.31
C GLY A 48 -1.89 3.71 -4.45
N THR A 49 -0.81 3.07 -4.90
CA THR A 49 -0.66 1.61 -4.86
C THR A 49 -0.79 1.09 -3.43
N LEU A 50 -1.67 0.11 -3.23
CA LEU A 50 -1.96 -0.48 -1.91
C LEU A 50 -1.56 -1.96 -1.87
N ILE A 51 -0.81 -2.33 -0.85
CA ILE A 51 -0.42 -3.70 -0.57
C ILE A 51 -1.16 -4.14 0.69
N VAL A 52 -1.86 -5.27 0.61
CA VAL A 52 -2.61 -5.84 1.72
C VAL A 52 -2.22 -7.31 1.90
N ALA A 53 -1.98 -7.72 3.14
CA ALA A 53 -1.74 -9.11 3.48
C ALA A 53 -2.52 -9.57 4.71
N ASN A 54 -3.00 -10.82 4.67
CA ASN A 54 -3.64 -11.45 5.82
C ASN A 54 -2.63 -11.88 6.89
N GLU A 55 -1.39 -12.12 6.50
CA GLU A 55 -0.32 -12.55 7.39
C GLU A 55 1.00 -11.87 7.03
N GLN A 56 1.73 -11.46 8.08
CA GLN A 56 3.07 -10.89 7.95
C GLN A 56 4.04 -11.63 8.87
N THR A 57 5.02 -12.33 8.29
CA THR A 57 5.93 -13.23 9.00
C THR A 57 7.21 -12.56 9.50
N ALA A 58 7.65 -11.48 8.83
CA ALA A 58 8.89 -10.77 9.11
C ALA A 58 8.69 -9.25 9.12
N GLY A 59 7.52 -8.80 9.61
CA GLY A 59 7.18 -7.39 9.66
C GLY A 59 8.10 -6.60 10.59
N ARG A 60 8.35 -5.35 10.21
CA ARG A 60 9.26 -4.45 10.93
C ARG A 60 8.52 -3.21 11.40
N GLY A 61 8.53 -2.99 12.70
CA GLY A 61 8.11 -1.76 13.34
C GLY A 61 9.27 -0.78 13.53
N ARG A 62 8.99 0.32 14.23
CA ARG A 62 10.01 1.33 14.58
C ARG A 62 11.09 0.73 15.48
N PHE A 63 12.30 1.28 15.37
CA PHE A 63 13.46 0.85 16.16
C PHE A 63 13.76 -0.65 16.04
N ASN A 64 13.60 -1.19 14.82
CA ASN A 64 13.85 -2.59 14.49
C ASN A 64 13.04 -3.61 15.34
N ARG A 65 11.92 -3.17 15.94
CA ARG A 65 11.01 -4.07 16.65
C ARG A 65 10.30 -4.96 15.65
N ARG A 66 10.08 -6.23 15.99
CA ARG A 66 9.28 -7.14 15.17
C ARG A 66 7.81 -6.73 15.24
N TRP A 67 7.15 -6.69 14.08
CA TRP A 67 5.72 -6.50 13.95
C TRP A 67 5.12 -7.75 13.30
N PHE A 68 4.46 -8.57 14.10
CA PHE A 68 3.86 -9.81 13.62
C PHE A 68 2.36 -9.61 13.38
N THR A 69 1.87 -10.12 12.26
CA THR A 69 0.44 -10.12 11.96
C THR A 69 0.05 -11.56 11.66
N PRO A 70 -0.37 -12.35 12.67
CA PRO A 70 -0.85 -13.71 12.44
C PRO A 70 -2.06 -13.73 11.51
N LYS A 71 -2.19 -14.79 10.72
CA LYS A 71 -3.37 -15.00 9.88
C LYS A 71 -4.66 -14.89 10.71
N GLY A 72 -5.62 -14.12 10.20
CA GLY A 72 -6.95 -13.96 10.82
C GLY A 72 -6.99 -13.01 12.02
N SER A 73 -5.84 -12.48 12.48
CA SER A 73 -5.79 -11.48 13.56
C SER A 73 -6.11 -10.05 13.08
N GLY A 74 -5.88 -9.77 11.81
CA GLY A 74 -6.04 -8.46 11.19
C GLY A 74 -5.42 -8.42 9.80
N LEU A 75 -5.37 -7.23 9.23
CA LEU A 75 -4.72 -6.96 7.94
C LEU A 75 -3.41 -6.20 8.17
N ALA A 76 -2.34 -6.66 7.54
CA ALA A 76 -1.17 -5.85 7.30
C ALA A 76 -1.40 -5.02 6.03
N VAL A 77 -1.18 -3.71 6.10
CA VAL A 77 -1.47 -2.80 4.99
C VAL A 77 -0.31 -1.83 4.82
N ALA A 78 0.10 -1.60 3.58
CA ALA A 78 1.07 -0.57 3.21
C ALA A 78 0.54 0.21 2.00
N LEU A 79 0.52 1.53 2.12
CA LEU A 79 0.13 2.46 1.05
C LEU A 79 1.37 3.20 0.55
N TYR A 80 1.60 3.16 -0.75
CA TYR A 80 2.65 3.95 -1.38
C TYR A 80 2.13 5.36 -1.71
N LEU A 81 2.86 6.38 -1.24
CA LEU A 81 2.61 7.79 -1.51
C LEU A 81 3.88 8.44 -2.06
N ASP A 82 3.79 9.04 -3.25
CA ASP A 82 4.90 9.80 -3.83
C ASP A 82 4.78 11.28 -3.46
N LEU A 83 5.65 11.72 -2.55
CA LEU A 83 5.65 13.11 -2.06
C LEU A 83 6.21 14.11 -3.09
N ASN A 84 6.76 13.65 -4.22
CA ASN A 84 7.25 14.52 -5.29
C ASN A 84 6.12 15.03 -6.21
N CYS A 85 4.92 14.46 -6.11
CA CYS A 85 3.76 14.76 -6.96
C CYS A 85 3.26 16.22 -6.83
N GLN A 86 3.58 16.92 -5.72
CA GLN A 86 3.19 18.31 -5.49
C GLN A 86 4.30 19.33 -5.80
N ILE A 87 5.56 19.01 -5.52
CA ILE A 87 6.66 19.99 -5.64
C ILE A 87 6.96 20.33 -7.11
N LEU A 88 6.88 19.35 -8.02
CA LEU A 88 7.18 19.58 -9.44
C LEU A 88 5.97 20.03 -10.28
N ARG A 89 4.75 20.00 -9.73
CA ARG A 89 3.53 20.38 -10.47
C ARG A 89 3.33 21.90 -10.54
N LEU A 90 3.86 22.64 -9.56
CA LEU A 90 3.85 24.11 -9.53
C LEU A 90 4.88 24.76 -10.48
N ALA A 91 5.95 24.05 -10.85
CA ALA A 91 7.00 24.58 -11.72
C ALA A 91 6.63 24.63 -13.22
N LYS A 92 5.44 24.12 -13.62
CA LYS A 92 4.98 24.14 -15.02
C LYS A 92 4.04 25.32 -15.36
N PHE A 93 3.82 26.25 -14.42
CA PHE A 93 3.04 27.47 -14.64
C PHE A 93 3.91 28.74 -14.67
N GLN A 94 5.08 28.69 -15.32
CA GLN A 94 5.86 29.90 -15.58
C GLN A 94 6.04 30.14 -17.09
N CYS A 95 5.52 31.30 -17.50
CA CYS A 95 5.60 31.98 -18.80
C CYS A 95 4.78 31.44 -19.99
N LEU A 96 3.48 31.76 -19.98
CA LEU A 96 2.77 32.26 -21.16
C LEU A 96 2.61 33.78 -20.98
N GLY A 97 3.16 34.56 -21.91
CA GLY A 97 3.29 36.03 -21.88
C GLY A 97 4.72 36.43 -21.52
N VAL A 98 5.54 36.99 -22.40
CA VAL A 98 5.34 37.95 -23.52
C VAL A 98 6.22 37.58 -24.70
#